data_AF-A0A077PGC9-F1
#
_entry.id   AF-A0A077PGC9-F1
#
_cell.length_a   1.000
_cell.length_b   1.000
_cell.length_c   1.000
_cell.angle_alpha   90.00
_cell.angle_beta   90.00
_cell.angle_gamma   90.00
#
_symmetry.space_group_name_H-M   'P 1'
#
loop_
_entity.id
_entity.type
_entity.pdbx_description
1 polymer ?
#
loop_
_entity_poly.entity_id
_entity_poly.type
_entity_poly.pdbx_seq_one_letter_code
_entity_poly.pdbx_strand_id
1 'polypeptide(L)' 'MKHNLIRLSEVKLRTGYSRAWIYRLISEKRFPQPIKLGKRSIAFVENEIDEWINQRITESRSN' A
#
# COMPACT_ATOMS: atom_id res chain seq x y z
N MET A 1 -3.76 20.41 0.01
CA MET A 1 -3.98 18.96 0.23
C MET A 1 -2.86 18.43 1.09
N LYS A 2 -3.17 17.65 2.14
CA LYS A 2 -2.15 17.07 3.02
C LYS A 2 -1.83 15.66 2.53
N HIS A 3 -0.55 15.38 2.28
CA HIS A 3 -0.08 14.04 1.95
C HIS A 3 0.56 13.45 3.22
N ASN A 4 -0.15 12.53 3.86
CA ASN A 4 0.40 11.78 4.98
C ASN A 4 1.16 10.56 4.46
N LEU A 5 2.25 10.23 5.15
CA LEU A 5 3.04 9.04 4.87
C LEU A 5 2.80 7.99 5.96
N ILE A 6 2.31 6.83 5.55
CA ILE A 6 2.05 5.71 6.46
C ILE A 6 3.15 4.66 6.37
N ARG A 7 3.48 4.04 7.51
CA ARG A 7 4.52 3.01 7.58
C ARG A 7 3.97 1.67 7.10
N LEU A 8 4.88 0.74 6.75
CA LEU A 8 4.51 -0.61 6.34
C LEU A 8 3.64 -1.35 7.38
N SER A 9 3.81 -1.07 8.68
CA SER A 9 2.95 -1.64 9.73
C SER A 9 1.49 -1.25 9.57
N GLU A 10 1.22 0.02 9.27
CA GLU A 10 -0.12 0.57 9.02
C GLU A 10 -0.70 0.01 7.72
N VAL A 11 0.12 -0.04 6.66
CA VAL A 11 -0.31 -0.63 5.38
C VAL A 11 -0.72 -2.10 5.54
N LYS A 12 0.02 -2.89 6.33
CA LYS A 12 -0.37 -4.26 6.65
C LYS A 12 -1.71 -4.33 7.38
N LEU A 13 -1.94 -3.43 8.32
CA LEU A 13 -3.20 -3.36 9.09
C LEU A 13 -4.37 -3.05 8.16
N ARG A 14 -4.24 -2.04 7.29
CA ARG A 14 -5.32 -1.61 6.38
C ARG A 14 -5.63 -2.63 5.29
N THR A 15 -4.59 -3.23 4.70
CA THR A 15 -4.74 -4.12 3.56
C THR A 15 -4.96 -5.59 3.95
N GLY A 16 -4.68 -5.96 5.20
CA GLY A 16 -4.73 -7.34 5.69
C GLY A 16 -3.62 -8.25 5.13
N TYR A 17 -2.75 -7.75 4.25
CA TYR A 17 -1.71 -8.55 3.62
C TYR A 17 -0.48 -8.70 4.50
N SER A 18 0.16 -9.87 4.39
CA SER A 18 1.45 -10.12 5.01
C SER A 18 2.53 -9.25 4.38
N ARG A 19 3.61 -8.99 5.13
CA ARG A 19 4.77 -8.23 4.64
C ARG A 19 5.31 -8.82 3.34
N ALA A 20 5.48 -10.14 3.28
CA ALA A 20 6.01 -10.84 2.12
C ALA A 20 5.11 -10.65 0.89
N TRP A 21 3.79 -10.72 1.07
CA TRP A 21 2.84 -10.52 -0.01
C TRP A 21 2.86 -9.08 -0.54
N ILE A 22 2.93 -8.08 0.34
CA ILE A 22 3.07 -6.67 -0.06
C ILE A 22 4.33 -6.48 -0.91
N TYR A 23 5.49 -7.01 -0.50
CA TYR A 23 6.71 -6.92 -1.32
C TYR A 23 6.57 -7.63 -2.66
N ARG A 24 5.87 -8.76 -2.72
CA ARG A 24 5.57 -9.45 -3.97
C ARG A 24 4.72 -8.56 -4.89
N LEU A 25 3.63 -7.99 -4.39
CA LEU A 25 2.79 -7.09 -5.19
C LEU A 25 3.55 -5.84 -5.66
N ILE A 26 4.45 -5.30 -4.83
CA ILE A 26 5.35 -4.20 -5.21
C ILE A 26 6.26 -4.64 -6.37
N SER A 27 6.86 -5.84 -6.30
CA SER A 27 7.71 -6.36 -7.39
C SER A 27 6.93 -6.64 -8.68
N GLU A 28 5.66 -7.04 -8.55
CA GLU A 28 4.74 -7.25 -9.67
C GLU A 28 4.17 -5.92 -10.21
N LYS A 29 4.52 -4.76 -9.62
CA LYS A 29 3.96 -3.44 -9.93
C LYS A 29 2.43 -3.37 -9.77
N ARG A 30 1.87 -4.18 -8.88
CA ARG A 30 0.44 -4.28 -8.57
C ARG A 30 0.05 -3.63 -7.24
N PHE A 31 0.97 -2.88 -6.64
CA PHE A 31 0.80 -2.19 -5.36
C PHE A 31 1.45 -0.80 -5.42
N PRO A 32 0.94 0.19 -4.66
CA PRO A 32 1.57 1.50 -4.54
C PRO A 32 3.05 1.41 -4.17
N GLN A 33 3.87 2.23 -4.84
CA GLN A 33 5.32 2.15 -4.67
C GLN A 33 5.75 2.82 -3.36
N PRO A 34 6.62 2.19 -2.56
CA PRO A 34 7.09 2.79 -1.33
C PRO A 34 8.04 3.96 -1.58
N ILE A 35 7.89 5.02 -0.79
CA ILE A 35 8.84 6.12 -0.67
C ILE A 35 9.93 5.71 0.33
N LYS A 36 11.19 5.79 -0.10
CA LYS A 36 12.35 5.58 0.78
C LYS A 36 12.55 6.83 1.63
N LEU A 37 12.33 6.71 2.94
CA LEU A 37 12.62 7.76 3.92
C LEU A 37 14.05 7.69 4.46
N GLY A 38 14.72 6.56 4.29
CA GLY A 38 16.11 6.36 4.70
C GLY A 38 16.59 4.95 4.37
N LYS A 39 17.81 4.62 4.81
CA LYS A 39 18.50 3.36 4.43
C LYS A 39 17.70 2.08 4.72
N ARG A 40 16.91 2.08 5.80
CA ARG A 40 16.07 0.94 6.23
C ARG A 40 14.59 1.28 6.38
N SER A 41 14.20 2.49 5.99
CA SER A 41 12.89 3.05 6.33
C SER A 41 12.13 3.36 5.05
N ILE A 42 10.94 2.76 4.91
CA ILE A 42 10.00 3.04 3.83
C ILE A 42 8.67 3.52 4.39
N ALA A 43 7.97 4.31 3.59
CA ALA A 43 6.59 4.72 3.84
C ALA A 43 5.80 4.71 2.52
N PHE A 44 4.49 4.84 2.62
CA PHE A 44 3.58 4.88 1.48
C PHE A 44 2.72 6.13 1.59
N VAL A 45 2.33 6.69 0.46
CA VAL A 45 1.36 7.79 0.43
C VAL A 45 0.02 7.23 0.88
N GLU A 46 -0.57 7.80 1.94
CA GLU A 46 -1.83 7.34 2.50
C GLU A 46 -2.93 7.25 1.43
N ASN A 47 -3.07 8.30 0.63
CA ASN A 47 -4.08 8.38 -0.42
C ASN A 47 -3.93 7.28 -1.50
N GLU A 48 -2.70 6.94 -1.91
CA GLU A 48 -2.48 5.86 -2.89
C GLU A 48 -2.90 4.49 -2.33
N ILE A 49 -2.72 4.28 -1.02
CA ILE A 49 -3.12 3.04 -0.34
C ILE A 49 -4.65 2.98 -0.23
N ASP A 50 -5.29 4.08 0.13
CA ASP A 50 -6.75 4.15 0.22
C ASP A 50 -7.42 3.97 -1.16
N GLU A 51 -6.87 4.59 -2.21
CA GLU A 51 -7.31 4.37 -3.60
C GLU A 51 -7.14 2.92 -4.03
N TRP A 52 -6.00 2.30 -3.71
CA TRP A 52 -5.77 0.90 -4.04
C TRP A 52 -6.76 -0.02 -3.32
N ILE A 53 -7.06 0.22 -2.03
CA ILE A 53 -8.08 -0.55 -1.28
C ILE A 53 -9.45 -0.41 -1.96
N ASN A 54 -9.84 0.81 -2.34
CA ASN A 54 -11.09 1.05 -3.05
C ASN A 54 -11.15 0.29 -4.38
N GLN A 55 -10.06 0.28 -5.17
CA GLN A 55 -9.99 -0.52 -6.39
C GLN A 55 -10.23 -2.02 -6.11
N ARG A 56 -9.61 -2.59 -5.06
CA ARG A 56 -9.82 -4.00 -4.69
C ARG A 56 -11.27 -4.28 -4.29
N ILE A 57 -11.92 -3.34 -3.58
CA ILE A 57 -13.34 -3.45 -3.21
C ILE A 57 -14.21 -3.42 -4.47
N THR A 58 -13.98 -2.48 -5.37
CA THR A 58 -14.72 -2.37 -6.63
C THR A 58 -14.55 -3.64 -7.47
N GLU A 59 -13.32 -4.10 -7.70
CA GLU A 59 -13.05 -5.36 -8.42
C GLU A 59 -13.78 -6.56 -7.81
N SER A 60 -13.87 -6.63 -6.48
CA SER A 60 -14.55 -7.73 -5.78
C SER A 60 -16.08 -7.64 -5.83
N ARG A 61 -16.66 -6.47 -6.10
CA ARG A 61 -18.12 -6.25 -6.13
C ARG A 61 -18.68 -6.10 -7.55
N SER A 62 -17.81 -5.81 -8.52
CA SER A 62 -18.13 -5.77 -9.95
C SER A 62 -17.99 -7.13 -10.65
N ASN A 63 -17.67 -8.19 -9.89
CA ASN A 63 -17.63 -9.59 -10.30
C ASN A 63 -18.74 -10.36 -9.60
#